data_AF-A0A7N2N6Q7-F1
#
_entry.id   AF-A0A7N2N6Q7-F1
#
_cell.length_a   1.000
_cell.length_b   1.000
_cell.length_c   1.000
_cell.angle_alpha   90.00
_cell.angle_beta   90.00
_cell.angle_gamma   90.00
#
_symmetry.space_group_name_H-M   'P 1'
#
loop_
_entity.id
_entity.type
_entity.pdbx_description
1 polymer ?
#
loop_
_entity_poly.entity_id
_entity_poly.type
_entity_poly.pdbx_seq_one_letter_code
_entity_poly.pdbx_strand_id
1 'polypeptide(L)'
;MPKYNGCPSIIPHKLCSCLIFQSQIPNQLHWYPDDGYDRIWNRLLFDEWIPISTSSTVYSLSTDNAYNIPDVVLRTAAKSQNSTTPLSLHFSPPDSLSQCYVYFHFAEIEKLENGQQRELTILLNGERYLTESVTLDYLNSRTILPTELAIMGEQLEFSITAAEGSKFPPILNAVEIFVSKELPNKTTAIQDVEAIMEIKKLYKLTRNWQGDPCVPREYSWDGLHCSYIYTIPSIISVNLSSSNLTGKIATSFLNLKTIESLDLSYNDLTGPLPEFLAQLPNLYTLDLHGNKFTGSIPEDLLQKSRDGTLVLSVNENPDPCQSVACKRGKKKEFVIPVVASSTAAVLLLLFIFSRLAIYKQKRNGAQRHEKVVGVDGDYVRVSIDPINRSMLCS
;
A
#
# COMPACT_ATOMS: atom_id res chain seq x y z
N MET A 1 0.24 5.57 -9.98
CA MET A 1 0.18 5.47 -8.52
C MET A 1 1.62 5.47 -8.03
N PRO A 2 2.09 6.55 -7.40
CA PRO A 2 3.52 6.74 -7.22
C PRO A 2 4.05 5.77 -6.16
N LYS A 3 5.26 5.28 -6.43
CA LYS A 3 6.07 4.48 -5.52
C LYS A 3 6.52 5.43 -4.40
N TYR A 4 6.14 5.16 -3.17
CA TYR A 4 6.82 5.71 -1.99
C TYR A 4 8.26 5.21 -2.04
N ASN A 5 9.14 5.99 -2.67
CA ASN A 5 10.57 5.81 -2.53
C ASN A 5 10.91 6.38 -1.16
N GLY A 6 11.43 5.54 -0.27
CA GLY A 6 11.76 5.92 1.09
C GLY A 6 12.65 7.17 1.15
N CYS A 7 12.57 7.88 2.27
CA CYS A 7 13.43 9.02 2.61
C CYS A 7 14.86 8.76 2.10
N PRO A 8 15.39 9.60 1.20
CA PRO A 8 16.74 9.44 0.74
C PRO A 8 17.73 9.56 1.89
N SER A 9 18.64 8.61 1.92
CA SER A 9 19.58 8.25 2.96
C SER A 9 20.75 9.23 3.14
N ILE A 10 20.52 10.54 3.03
CA ILE A 10 21.58 11.56 3.16
C ILE A 10 21.50 12.31 4.49
N ILE A 11 20.40 12.21 5.24
CA ILE A 11 20.35 12.71 6.62
C ILE A 11 20.65 11.52 7.55
N PRO A 12 21.77 11.51 8.29
CA PRO A 12 22.09 10.42 9.19
C PRO A 12 20.93 10.21 10.17
N HIS A 13 20.42 8.97 10.17
CA HIS A 13 19.42 8.40 11.08
C HIS A 13 19.21 9.23 12.36
N LYS A 14 18.12 10.00 12.43
CA LYS A 14 17.47 10.50 13.67
C LYS A 14 16.37 11.55 13.46
N LEU A 15 16.18 12.12 12.29
CA LEU A 15 15.45 13.38 12.16
C LEU A 15 14.06 13.23 11.53
N CYS A 16 13.00 13.61 12.25
CA CYS A 16 11.64 13.82 11.70
C CYS A 16 11.43 15.31 11.39
N SER A 17 11.10 15.64 10.14
CA SER A 17 10.91 17.01 9.64
C SER A 17 9.54 17.60 9.99
N CYS A 18 9.46 18.90 10.28
CA CYS A 18 8.24 19.69 10.36
C CYS A 18 8.40 21.09 9.71
N LEU A 19 7.48 21.38 8.76
CA LEU A 19 6.85 22.67 8.36
C LEU A 19 7.63 23.76 7.59
N ILE A 20 7.25 24.07 6.32
CA ILE A 20 7.71 25.30 5.59
C ILE A 20 6.82 25.89 4.46
N PHE A 21 6.78 27.24 4.46
CA PHE A 21 6.19 28.29 3.59
C PHE A 21 6.11 28.10 2.05
N GLN A 22 4.98 28.57 1.48
CA GLN A 22 4.86 29.07 0.10
C GLN A 22 3.85 30.24 0.04
N SER A 23 4.11 31.22 -0.82
CA SER A 23 3.25 32.35 -1.13
C SER A 23 2.71 32.18 -2.56
N GLN A 24 1.36 32.23 -2.71
CA GLN A 24 0.55 32.45 -3.94
C GLN A 24 -0.49 31.38 -4.37
N ILE A 25 -0.75 30.28 -3.65
CA ILE A 25 -1.86 29.34 -4.01
C ILE A 25 -2.69 28.97 -2.76
N PRO A 26 -4.04 28.78 -2.84
CA PRO A 26 -4.89 28.65 -1.66
C PRO A 26 -4.76 27.27 -0.98
N ASN A 27 -4.56 27.28 0.35
CA ASN A 27 -4.93 26.26 1.35
C ASN A 27 -4.82 24.77 0.96
N GLN A 28 -3.66 24.29 0.50
CA GLN A 28 -3.38 22.84 0.46
C GLN A 28 -1.94 22.51 0.85
N LEU A 29 -1.75 21.35 1.51
CA LEU A 29 -0.44 20.70 1.56
C LEU A 29 0.01 20.49 0.11
N HIS A 30 1.14 21.07 -0.26
CA HIS A 30 1.64 20.95 -1.62
C HIS A 30 2.76 19.92 -1.69
N TRP A 31 2.48 18.87 -2.45
CA TRP A 31 3.47 17.96 -2.98
C TRP A 31 4.11 18.59 -4.21
N TYR A 32 5.44 18.68 -4.24
CA TYR A 32 6.16 19.08 -5.43
C TYR A 32 6.74 17.85 -6.11
N PRO A 33 6.30 17.52 -7.34
CA PRO A 33 6.85 16.39 -8.09
C PRO A 33 8.37 16.45 -8.27
N ASP A 34 8.92 17.65 -8.25
CA ASP A 34 10.33 17.93 -8.51
C ASP A 34 11.18 17.96 -7.22
N ASP A 35 10.58 17.75 -6.03
CA ASP A 35 11.35 17.58 -4.80
C ASP A 35 11.98 16.18 -4.76
N GLY A 36 13.31 16.11 -4.88
CA GLY A 36 14.03 14.84 -4.88
C GLY A 36 13.92 14.03 -3.59
N TYR A 37 13.42 14.65 -2.51
CA TYR A 37 13.18 14.02 -1.21
C TYR A 37 11.71 13.76 -0.90
N ASP A 38 10.81 14.06 -1.85
CA ASP A 38 9.36 13.85 -1.70
C ASP A 38 8.80 14.52 -0.41
N ARG A 39 9.35 15.69 -0.04
CA ARG A 39 8.94 16.41 1.17
C ARG A 39 7.62 17.13 0.93
N ILE A 40 6.88 17.28 2.02
CA ILE A 40 5.66 18.08 2.05
C ILE A 40 5.98 19.44 2.65
N TRP A 41 5.64 20.50 1.91
CA TRP A 41 5.87 21.88 2.30
C TRP A 41 4.54 22.50 2.75
N ASN A 42 4.54 23.09 3.96
CA ASN A 42 3.36 23.61 4.64
C ASN A 42 3.41 25.13 4.80
N ARG A 43 2.41 25.83 4.25
CA ARG A 43 2.35 27.30 4.32
C ARG A 43 2.23 27.81 5.76
N LEU A 44 3.20 28.62 6.18
CA LEU A 44 3.09 29.44 7.40
C LEU A 44 2.41 30.76 7.05
N LEU A 45 1.26 31.04 7.68
CA LEU A 45 0.51 32.28 7.53
C LEU A 45 0.52 33.02 8.85
N PHE A 46 1.22 34.16 8.87
CA PHE A 46 1.15 35.13 9.95
C PHE A 46 0.60 36.42 9.37
N ASP A 47 -0.41 37.00 10.02
CA ASP A 47 -1.12 38.19 9.50
C ASP A 47 -0.19 39.39 9.27
N GLU A 48 0.95 39.43 9.96
CA GLU A 48 1.93 40.51 9.88
C GLU A 48 3.00 40.30 8.80
N TRP A 49 3.09 39.10 8.23
CA TRP A 49 4.13 38.73 7.26
C TRP A 49 3.67 39.05 5.83
N ILE A 50 4.50 39.77 5.09
CA ILE A 50 4.21 40.17 3.72
C ILE A 50 4.77 39.11 2.76
N PRO A 51 3.92 38.38 2.02
CA PRO A 51 4.39 37.40 1.04
C PRO A 51 5.01 38.11 -0.17
N ILE A 52 6.15 37.61 -0.63
CA ILE A 52 6.85 38.05 -1.84
C ILE A 52 7.21 36.84 -2.71
N SER A 53 7.40 37.08 -4.01
CA SER A 53 7.78 36.05 -4.98
C SER A 53 8.53 36.65 -6.16
N THR A 54 9.28 35.82 -6.87
CA THR A 54 9.96 36.19 -8.12
C THR A 54 9.70 35.18 -9.23
N SER A 55 9.71 35.63 -10.49
CA SER A 55 9.73 34.76 -11.66
C SER A 55 11.14 34.34 -12.10
N SER A 56 12.17 35.01 -11.56
CA SER A 56 13.57 34.67 -11.85
C SER A 56 13.96 33.35 -11.19
N THR A 57 14.83 32.60 -11.87
CA THR A 57 15.47 31.40 -11.31
C THR A 57 16.35 31.77 -10.12
N VAL A 58 16.27 30.98 -9.05
CA VAL A 58 17.18 31.09 -7.90
C VAL A 58 18.25 30.01 -8.04
N TYR A 59 19.52 30.42 -8.02
CA TYR A 59 20.65 29.51 -8.16
C TYR A 59 21.04 28.96 -6.79
N SER A 60 21.19 27.64 -6.71
CA SER A 60 21.78 27.01 -5.53
C SER A 60 23.30 27.06 -5.61
N LEU A 61 23.92 27.92 -4.82
CA LEU A 61 25.38 28.06 -4.76
C LEU A 61 26.06 27.05 -3.84
N SER A 62 25.31 26.25 -3.08
CA SER A 62 25.94 25.29 -2.18
C SER A 62 26.66 24.22 -3.00
N THR A 63 27.94 24.01 -2.71
CA THR A 63 28.72 22.86 -3.19
C THR A 63 28.14 21.53 -2.71
N ASP A 64 27.17 21.59 -1.79
CA ASP A 64 26.43 20.46 -1.28
C ASP A 64 24.95 20.64 -1.63
N ASN A 65 24.52 19.95 -2.68
CA ASN A 65 23.13 19.80 -3.09
C ASN A 65 22.34 18.89 -2.12
N ALA A 66 22.95 18.47 -1.00
CA ALA A 66 22.39 17.53 -0.04
C ALA A 66 20.99 17.92 0.48
N TYR A 67 20.62 19.20 0.52
CA TYR A 67 19.29 19.65 0.94
C TYR A 67 18.26 19.71 -0.21
N ASN A 68 18.72 19.78 -1.46
CA ASN A 68 17.94 19.76 -2.70
C ASN A 68 16.59 20.51 -2.61
N ILE A 69 16.60 21.75 -2.13
CA ILE A 69 15.39 22.54 -1.90
C ILE A 69 14.73 22.86 -3.26
N PRO A 70 13.42 22.63 -3.44
CA PRO A 70 12.75 22.93 -4.71
C PRO A 70 12.87 24.41 -5.08
N ASP A 71 13.17 24.72 -6.35
CA ASP A 71 13.28 26.12 -6.85
C ASP A 71 12.01 26.94 -6.55
N VAL A 72 10.84 26.32 -6.67
CA VAL A 72 9.55 26.96 -6.36
C VAL A 72 9.45 27.45 -4.90
N VAL A 73 10.09 26.77 -3.95
CA VAL A 73 10.16 27.19 -2.55
C VAL A 73 11.08 28.41 -2.44
N LEU A 74 12.28 28.33 -3.00
CA LEU A 74 13.28 29.40 -2.93
C LEU A 74 12.86 30.68 -3.67
N ARG A 75 12.01 30.57 -4.69
CA ARG A 75 11.43 31.72 -5.41
C ARG A 75 10.32 32.45 -4.65
N THR A 76 9.93 31.94 -3.49
CA THR A 76 8.98 32.59 -2.59
C THR A 76 9.63 32.93 -1.27
N ALA A 77 9.17 33.99 -0.63
CA ALA A 77 9.60 34.36 0.71
C ALA A 77 8.51 35.15 1.44
N ALA A 78 8.68 35.29 2.75
CA ALA A 78 8.00 36.28 3.55
C ALA A 78 8.98 37.37 3.97
N LYS A 79 8.51 38.60 4.08
CA LYS A 79 9.25 39.71 4.68
C LYS A 79 8.42 40.42 5.74
N SER A 80 9.08 41.06 6.69
CA SER A 80 8.36 41.91 7.65
C SER A 80 8.02 43.27 7.04
N GLN A 81 7.20 44.05 7.75
CA GLN A 81 6.73 45.37 7.28
C GLN A 81 7.86 46.40 7.13
N ASN A 82 8.88 46.31 7.99
CA ASN A 82 9.99 47.26 8.06
C ASN A 82 11.23 46.61 8.69
N SER A 83 12.38 47.28 8.66
CA SER A 83 13.64 46.76 9.22
C SER A 83 13.65 46.57 10.75
N THR A 84 12.71 47.19 11.47
CA THR A 84 12.63 47.11 12.94
C THR A 84 11.72 45.98 13.42
N THR A 85 10.85 45.46 12.57
CA THR A 85 9.92 44.37 12.91
C THR A 85 10.58 43.01 12.58
N PRO A 86 10.71 42.10 13.55
CA PRO A 86 11.25 40.76 13.31
C PRO A 86 10.26 39.87 12.54
N LEU A 87 10.79 38.86 11.85
CA LEU A 87 10.03 37.66 11.51
C LEU A 87 10.16 36.67 12.66
N SER A 88 9.09 36.47 13.43
CA SER A 88 9.07 35.57 14.60
C SER A 88 8.39 34.25 14.31
N LEU A 89 9.04 33.15 14.72
CA LEU A 89 8.59 31.77 14.58
C LEU A 89 8.63 31.09 15.94
N HIS A 90 7.59 30.35 16.28
CA HIS A 90 7.56 29.53 17.50
C HIS A 90 7.46 28.06 17.14
N PHE A 91 8.21 27.23 17.85
CA PHE A 91 8.13 25.78 17.77
C PHE A 91 8.08 25.19 19.18
N SER A 92 7.12 24.31 19.42
CA SER A 92 7.03 23.55 20.67
C SER A 92 7.39 22.10 20.36
N PRO A 93 8.58 21.62 20.78
CA PRO A 93 8.94 20.23 20.65
C PRO A 93 7.98 19.32 21.45
N PRO A 94 7.94 18.01 21.16
CA PRO A 94 7.10 17.05 21.90
C PRO A 94 7.36 17.05 23.42
N ASP A 95 8.60 17.26 23.83
CA ASP A 95 9.04 17.42 25.22
C ASP A 95 10.29 18.34 25.29
N SER A 96 10.61 18.85 26.48
CA SER A 96 11.69 19.82 26.66
C SER A 96 13.10 19.27 26.44
N LEU A 97 13.27 17.95 26.40
CA LEU A 97 14.54 17.25 26.16
C LEU A 97 14.71 16.83 24.69
N SER A 98 13.68 17.04 23.87
CA SER A 98 13.72 16.78 22.43
C SER A 98 14.83 17.58 21.76
N GLN A 99 15.80 16.85 21.20
CA GLN A 99 16.91 17.46 20.47
C GLN A 99 16.43 17.97 19.11
N CYS A 100 16.48 19.28 18.91
CA CYS A 100 16.01 19.94 17.70
C CYS A 100 17.17 20.47 16.86
N TYR A 101 17.02 20.36 15.53
CA TYR A 101 17.96 20.85 14.54
C TYR A 101 17.19 21.70 13.55
N VAL A 102 17.60 22.96 13.37
CA VAL A 102 16.88 23.93 12.55
C VAL A 102 17.75 24.37 11.39
N TYR A 103 17.18 24.31 10.19
CA TYR A 103 17.81 24.74 8.96
C TYR A 103 17.03 25.93 8.42
N PHE A 104 17.69 27.07 8.25
CA PHE A 104 17.05 28.22 7.60
C PHE A 104 17.51 28.31 6.17
N HIS A 105 16.58 28.49 5.24
CA HIS A 105 16.86 28.66 3.83
C HIS A 105 16.48 30.07 3.40
N PHE A 106 17.45 30.76 2.81
CA PHE A 106 17.32 32.13 2.33
C PHE A 106 17.70 32.20 0.85
N ALA A 107 17.06 33.12 0.14
CA ALA A 107 17.48 33.63 -1.15
C ALA A 107 16.96 35.06 -1.29
N GLU A 108 17.84 36.01 -1.63
CA GLU A 108 17.41 37.37 -1.90
C GLU A 108 16.70 37.41 -3.26
N ILE A 109 15.39 37.61 -3.23
CA ILE A 109 14.53 37.62 -4.43
C ILE A 109 14.07 39.03 -4.83
N GLU A 110 14.37 40.05 -4.01
CA GLU A 110 14.19 41.46 -4.33
C GLU A 110 15.51 42.07 -4.78
N LYS A 111 15.50 42.77 -5.92
CA LYS A 111 16.69 43.47 -6.38
C LYS A 111 16.86 44.77 -5.58
N LEU A 112 17.85 44.81 -4.70
CA LEU A 112 18.14 45.97 -3.87
C LEU A 112 18.87 47.07 -4.64
N GLU A 113 18.70 48.32 -4.22
CA GLU A 113 19.32 49.48 -4.83
C GLU A 113 20.84 49.49 -4.66
N ASN A 114 21.55 50.05 -5.65
CA ASN A 114 22.99 50.32 -5.61
C ASN A 114 23.88 49.10 -5.25
N GLY A 115 23.42 47.88 -5.52
CA GLY A 115 24.18 46.66 -5.22
C GLY A 115 24.32 46.37 -3.73
N GLN A 116 23.49 46.99 -2.88
CA GLN A 116 23.43 46.67 -1.46
C GLN A 116 22.95 45.23 -1.25
N GLN A 117 23.38 44.64 -0.14
CA GLN A 117 22.94 43.31 0.28
C GLN A 117 22.07 43.42 1.51
N ARG A 118 21.13 42.47 1.64
CA ARG A 118 20.37 42.31 2.86
C ARG A 118 21.19 41.55 3.87
N GLU A 119 21.26 42.09 5.07
CA GLU A 119 21.99 41.50 6.18
C GLU A 119 21.04 41.26 7.35
N LEU A 120 21.07 40.03 7.87
CA LEU A 120 20.11 39.50 8.84
C LEU A 120 20.81 39.03 10.10
N THR A 121 20.11 39.09 11.24
CA THR A 121 20.51 38.42 12.48
C THR A 121 19.42 37.44 12.88
N ILE A 122 19.80 36.23 13.29
CA ILE A 122 18.88 35.21 13.79
C ILE A 122 19.06 35.13 15.30
N LEU A 123 17.95 35.21 16.03
CA LEU A 123 17.90 35.09 17.48
C LEU A 123 17.14 33.81 17.85
N LEU A 124 17.58 33.14 18.91
CA LEU A 124 16.88 32.03 19.57
C LEU A 124 16.64 32.43 21.03
N ASN A 125 15.37 32.52 21.43
CA ASN A 125 14.94 32.94 22.77
C ASN A 125 15.57 34.28 23.19
N GLY A 126 15.67 35.23 22.25
CA GLY A 126 16.25 36.57 22.44
C GLY A 126 17.78 36.66 22.31
N GLU A 127 18.49 35.53 22.31
CA GLU A 127 19.95 35.48 22.21
C GLU A 127 20.41 35.20 20.78
N ARG A 128 21.62 35.64 20.40
CA ARG A 128 22.15 35.41 19.05
C ARG A 128 22.31 33.92 18.76
N TYR A 129 21.66 33.46 17.69
CA TYR A 129 21.77 32.07 17.21
C TYR A 129 23.08 31.82 16.46
N LEU A 130 23.57 32.81 15.72
CA LEU A 130 24.84 32.79 15.01
C LEU A 130 25.76 33.89 15.50
N THR A 131 27.07 33.63 15.49
CA THR A 131 28.10 34.64 15.81
C THR A 131 28.08 35.78 14.79
N GLU A 132 28.06 35.45 13.50
CA GLU A 132 28.04 36.40 12.40
C GLU A 132 26.62 36.60 11.87
N SER A 133 26.41 37.77 11.26
CA SER A 133 25.21 38.09 10.50
C SER A 133 25.16 37.32 9.17
N VAL A 134 23.95 37.16 8.65
CA VAL A 134 23.69 36.48 7.38
C VAL A 134 23.49 37.51 6.28
N THR A 135 24.48 37.65 5.41
CA THR A 135 24.38 38.42 4.17
C THR A 135 23.79 37.58 3.04
N LEU A 136 22.87 38.16 2.27
CA LEU A 136 22.18 37.50 1.17
C LEU A 136 22.57 38.07 -0.20
N ASP A 137 22.92 37.16 -1.11
CA ASP A 137 23.24 37.46 -2.49
C ASP A 137 22.00 37.36 -3.39
N TYR A 138 21.82 38.34 -4.27
CA TYR A 138 20.65 38.37 -5.16
C TYR A 138 20.58 37.12 -6.05
N LEU A 139 19.43 36.44 -6.00
CA LEU A 139 19.10 35.18 -6.68
C LEU A 139 20.02 34.00 -6.37
N ASN A 140 20.74 34.04 -5.25
CA ASN A 140 21.58 32.94 -4.79
C ASN A 140 21.07 32.41 -3.45
N SER A 141 20.85 31.10 -3.38
CA SER A 141 20.36 30.48 -2.16
C SER A 141 21.47 30.29 -1.14
N ARG A 142 21.14 30.48 0.14
CA ARG A 142 22.00 30.19 1.28
C ARG A 142 21.21 29.41 2.32
N THR A 143 21.73 28.25 2.72
CA THR A 143 21.19 27.47 3.83
C THR A 143 22.08 27.67 5.06
N ILE A 144 21.47 28.05 6.18
CA ILE A 144 22.10 28.09 7.49
C ILE A 144 21.91 26.73 8.14
N LEU A 145 23.02 26.09 8.48
CA LEU A 145 23.05 24.80 9.13
C LEU A 145 22.78 24.92 10.63
N PRO A 146 22.26 23.87 11.28
CA PRO A 146 22.15 23.84 12.72
C PRO A 146 23.54 23.95 13.37
N THR A 147 23.57 24.52 14.56
CA THR A 147 24.72 24.46 15.45
C THR A 147 25.12 23.02 15.76
N GLU A 148 26.39 22.77 16.08
CA GLU A 148 26.86 21.41 16.43
C GLU A 148 26.10 20.79 17.61
N LEU A 149 25.64 21.64 18.53
CA LEU A 149 24.79 21.25 19.65
C LEU A 149 23.31 21.34 19.27
N ALA A 150 22.56 20.30 19.64
CA ALA A 150 21.11 20.28 19.47
C ALA A 150 20.43 21.33 20.37
N ILE A 151 19.36 21.92 19.86
CA ILE A 151 18.54 22.88 20.60
C ILE A 151 17.51 22.10 21.42
N MET A 152 17.33 22.48 22.69
CA MET A 152 16.36 21.86 23.61
C MET A 152 15.60 22.97 24.35
N GLY A 153 14.35 22.70 24.73
CA GLY A 153 13.49 23.66 25.43
C GLY A 153 12.00 23.36 25.24
N GLU A 154 11.16 23.87 26.15
CA GLU A 154 9.69 23.72 26.05
C GLU A 154 9.10 24.49 24.86
N GLN A 155 9.65 25.67 24.59
CA GLN A 155 9.27 26.52 23.47
C GLN A 155 10.52 27.16 22.90
N LEU A 156 10.70 27.02 21.59
CA LEU A 156 11.78 27.62 20.83
C LEU A 156 11.21 28.81 20.07
N GLU A 157 11.64 30.02 20.44
CA GLU A 157 11.27 31.26 19.76
C GLU A 157 12.44 31.73 18.89
N PHE A 158 12.26 31.65 17.57
CA PHE A 158 13.20 32.21 16.62
C PHE A 158 12.72 33.58 16.16
N SER A 159 13.63 34.55 16.14
CA SER A 159 13.36 35.87 15.56
C SER A 159 14.44 36.23 14.54
N ILE A 160 14.03 36.54 13.32
CA ILE A 160 14.93 37.01 12.26
C ILE A 160 14.76 38.53 12.17
N THR A 161 15.83 39.27 12.44
CA THR A 161 15.86 40.73 12.44
C THR A 161 16.80 41.26 11.35
N ALA A 162 16.64 42.53 10.97
CA ALA A 162 17.67 43.22 10.21
C ALA A 162 18.93 43.35 11.07
N ALA A 163 20.11 43.11 10.50
CA ALA A 163 21.37 43.35 11.20
C ALA A 163 21.56 44.84 11.50
N GLU A 164 22.42 45.14 12.48
CA GLU A 164 22.70 46.51 12.87
C GLU A 164 23.19 47.35 11.67
N GLY A 165 22.53 48.47 11.40
CA GLY A 165 22.83 49.33 10.23
C GLY A 165 22.14 48.92 8.93
N SER A 166 21.55 47.73 8.83
CA SER A 166 20.72 47.31 7.69
C SER A 166 19.37 48.02 7.71
N LYS A 167 18.96 48.56 6.55
CA LYS A 167 17.67 49.26 6.38
C LYS A 167 16.58 48.37 5.77
N PHE A 168 16.95 47.14 5.41
CA PHE A 168 16.08 46.25 4.67
C PHE A 168 15.33 45.32 5.64
N PRO A 169 14.01 45.16 5.50
CA PRO A 169 13.23 44.23 6.33
C PRO A 169 13.80 42.80 6.28
N PRO A 170 13.82 42.02 7.36
CA PRO A 170 14.20 40.61 7.27
C PRO A 170 13.32 39.83 6.27
N ILE A 171 13.93 38.85 5.60
CA ILE A 171 13.23 37.92 4.70
C ILE A 171 13.51 36.48 5.11
N LEU A 172 12.56 35.59 4.83
CA LEU A 172 12.70 34.15 5.02
C LEU A 172 12.01 33.40 3.88
N ASN A 173 12.73 32.50 3.21
CA ASN A 173 12.16 31.66 2.17
C ASN A 173 11.61 30.37 2.77
N ALA A 174 12.40 29.73 3.65
CA ALA A 174 12.08 28.40 4.15
C ALA A 174 12.79 28.04 5.49
N VAL A 175 12.22 27.14 6.32
CA VAL A 175 12.81 26.70 7.61
C VAL A 175 12.56 25.23 7.99
N GLU A 176 13.51 24.30 7.86
CA GLU A 176 13.28 22.89 8.23
C GLU A 176 13.59 22.69 9.71
N ILE A 177 12.61 22.29 10.51
CA ILE A 177 12.84 21.90 11.91
C ILE A 177 12.78 20.39 12.01
N PHE A 178 13.86 19.80 12.50
CA PHE A 178 13.94 18.37 12.73
C PHE A 178 14.06 18.06 14.21
N VAL A 179 13.24 17.12 14.68
CA VAL A 179 13.35 16.56 16.03
C VAL A 179 14.03 15.21 15.96
N SER A 180 15.09 15.04 16.75
CA SER A 180 15.76 13.77 16.96
C SER A 180 14.79 12.79 17.62
N LYS A 181 14.53 11.67 16.96
CA LYS A 181 13.88 10.53 17.56
C LYS A 181 14.91 9.49 17.89
N GLU A 182 14.96 9.08 19.15
CA GLU A 182 15.64 7.85 19.49
C GLU A 182 14.93 6.71 18.77
N LEU A 183 15.61 6.12 17.79
CA LEU A 183 15.13 4.90 17.19
C LEU A 183 15.16 3.84 18.29
N PRO A 184 14.06 3.09 18.46
CA PRO A 184 14.03 2.04 19.46
C PRO A 184 15.18 1.08 19.21
N ASN A 185 15.93 0.76 20.26
CA ASN A 185 17.08 -0.17 20.19
C ASN A 185 16.69 -1.58 19.73
N LYS A 186 15.39 -1.85 19.51
CA LYS A 186 14.81 -3.14 19.19
C LYS A 186 13.69 -2.97 18.18
N THR A 187 13.74 -3.78 17.13
CA THR A 187 12.69 -3.88 16.11
C THR A 187 11.61 -4.86 16.52
N THR A 188 10.48 -4.85 15.82
CA THR A 188 9.46 -5.90 15.91
C THR A 188 10.08 -7.27 15.64
N ALA A 189 9.54 -8.31 16.29
CA ALA A 189 9.95 -9.69 16.07
C ALA A 189 9.95 -10.01 14.56
N ILE A 190 11.08 -10.53 14.04
CA ILE A 190 11.27 -10.69 12.59
C ILE A 190 10.20 -11.59 11.96
N GLN A 191 9.74 -12.61 12.70
CA GLN A 191 8.69 -13.52 12.25
C GLN A 191 7.35 -12.80 12.07
N ASP A 192 7.05 -11.84 12.94
CA ASP A 192 5.84 -11.03 12.86
C ASP A 192 5.92 -10.07 11.67
N VAL A 193 7.09 -9.44 11.46
CA VAL A 193 7.35 -8.57 10.31
C VAL A 193 7.17 -9.33 9.00
N GLU A 194 7.77 -10.52 8.87
CA GLU A 194 7.67 -11.35 7.68
C GLU A 194 6.22 -11.78 7.42
N ALA A 195 5.52 -12.24 8.46
CA ALA A 195 4.14 -12.68 8.38
C ALA A 195 3.21 -11.56 7.91
N ILE A 196 3.29 -10.38 8.52
CA ILE A 196 2.41 -9.26 8.21
C ILE A 196 2.72 -8.64 6.85
N MET A 197 3.99 -8.67 6.42
CA MET A 197 4.39 -8.25 5.08
C MET A 197 3.88 -9.20 3.99
N GLU A 198 3.86 -10.51 4.26
CA GLU A 198 3.26 -11.47 3.34
C GLU A 198 1.73 -11.27 3.23
N ILE A 199 1.05 -11.05 4.36
CA ILE A 199 -0.38 -10.71 4.41
C ILE A 199 -0.66 -9.42 3.62
N LYS A 200 0.15 -8.38 3.85
CA LYS A 200 0.08 -7.10 3.11
C LYS A 200 0.17 -7.33 1.61
N LYS A 201 1.15 -8.12 1.18
CA LYS A 201 1.41 -8.42 -0.23
C LYS A 201 0.29 -9.24 -0.85
N LEU A 202 -0.20 -10.27 -0.15
CA LEU A 202 -1.24 -11.17 -0.63
C LEU A 202 -2.56 -10.41 -0.87
N TYR A 203 -2.98 -9.60 0.10
CA TYR A 203 -4.24 -8.88 0.02
C TYR A 203 -4.12 -7.47 -0.59
N LYS A 204 -2.91 -7.07 -1.01
CA LYS A 204 -2.62 -5.75 -1.61
C LYS A 204 -3.11 -4.59 -0.74
N LEU A 205 -2.86 -4.68 0.57
CA LEU A 205 -3.32 -3.69 1.55
C LEU A 205 -2.65 -2.33 1.33
N THR A 206 -3.46 -1.27 1.34
CA THR A 206 -3.04 0.14 1.24
C THR A 206 -3.42 0.87 2.53
N ARG A 207 -2.61 0.70 3.58
CA ARG A 207 -2.70 1.39 4.87
C ARG A 207 -1.37 2.14 5.13
N ASN A 208 -1.19 2.73 6.31
CA ASN A 208 0.10 3.27 6.80
C ASN A 208 1.19 2.20 7.04
N TRP A 209 1.07 1.02 6.41
CA TRP A 209 1.92 -0.14 6.63
C TRP A 209 3.28 0.03 5.95
N GLN A 210 4.11 0.93 6.45
CA GLN A 210 5.47 1.19 5.96
C GLN A 210 6.44 1.25 7.13
N GLY A 211 7.66 0.71 6.93
CA GLY A 211 8.66 0.66 8.00
C GLY A 211 8.48 -0.56 8.92
N ASP A 212 8.73 -0.38 10.20
CA ASP A 212 8.55 -1.43 11.21
C ASP A 212 7.09 -1.42 11.74
N PRO A 213 6.43 -2.59 11.90
CA PRO A 213 5.01 -2.66 12.24
C PRO A 213 4.63 -2.12 13.63
N CYS A 214 5.52 -2.24 14.62
CA CYS A 214 5.21 -1.88 16.01
C CYS A 214 6.03 -0.69 16.53
N VAL A 215 7.16 -0.36 15.90
CA VAL A 215 8.06 0.65 16.42
C VAL A 215 8.44 1.73 15.41
N PRO A 216 8.54 3.02 15.82
CA PRO A 216 8.16 3.59 17.12
C PRO A 216 6.65 3.45 17.44
N ARG A 217 6.29 3.37 18.73
CA ARG A 217 4.94 3.03 19.20
C ARG A 217 3.88 4.00 18.67
N GLU A 218 4.24 5.27 18.53
CA GLU A 218 3.35 6.34 18.04
C GLU A 218 3.00 6.19 16.56
N TYR A 219 3.73 5.33 15.84
CA TYR A 219 3.60 5.11 14.39
C TYR A 219 3.37 3.62 14.07
N SER A 220 2.89 2.84 15.05
CA SER A 220 2.48 1.46 14.81
C SER A 220 1.44 1.39 13.69
N TRP A 221 1.49 0.35 12.89
CA TRP A 221 0.61 0.20 11.74
C TRP A 221 -0.88 0.09 12.13
N ASP A 222 -1.73 0.72 11.33
CA ASP A 222 -3.17 0.79 11.53
C ASP A 222 -3.80 -0.60 11.50
N GLY A 223 -4.56 -0.89 12.56
CA GLY A 223 -5.17 -2.18 12.80
C GLY A 223 -4.22 -3.22 13.39
N LEU A 224 -2.98 -2.89 13.72
CA LEU A 224 -2.12 -3.74 14.54
C LEU A 224 -2.12 -3.23 15.99
N HIS A 225 -2.14 -4.16 16.94
CA HIS A 225 -1.81 -3.85 18.33
C HIS A 225 -0.63 -4.71 18.75
N CYS A 226 0.40 -4.07 19.28
CA CYS A 226 1.64 -4.73 19.67
C CYS A 226 1.82 -4.75 21.19
N SER A 227 2.46 -5.81 21.67
CA SER A 227 2.90 -5.92 23.05
C SER A 227 4.36 -5.47 23.16
N TYR A 228 4.63 -4.64 24.17
CA TYR A 228 5.97 -4.12 24.49
C TYR A 228 6.48 -4.63 25.85
N ILE A 229 5.72 -5.53 26.50
CA ILE A 229 6.10 -6.10 27.81
C ILE A 229 7.25 -7.10 27.68
N TYR A 230 7.41 -7.69 26.50
CA TYR A 230 8.48 -8.63 26.19
C TYR A 230 9.76 -7.91 25.79
N THR A 231 10.86 -8.66 25.78
CA THR A 231 12.15 -8.12 25.36
C THR A 231 12.14 -7.65 23.90
N ILE A 232 11.27 -8.18 23.04
CA ILE A 232 11.13 -7.83 21.62
C ILE A 232 9.64 -7.50 21.36
N PRO A 233 9.30 -6.33 20.79
CA PRO A 233 7.94 -5.99 20.42
C PRO A 233 7.32 -7.06 19.50
N SER A 234 6.10 -7.50 19.81
CA SER A 234 5.41 -8.56 19.05
C SER A 234 3.95 -8.19 18.79
N ILE A 235 3.38 -8.62 17.67
CA ILE A 235 2.00 -8.37 17.29
C ILE A 235 1.08 -9.30 18.11
N ILE A 236 0.11 -8.70 18.81
CA ILE A 236 -0.88 -9.44 19.60
C ILE A 236 -2.31 -9.28 19.08
N SER A 237 -2.59 -8.25 18.30
CA SER A 237 -3.89 -8.09 17.62
C SER A 237 -3.72 -7.68 16.18
N VAL A 238 -4.53 -8.27 15.30
CA VAL A 238 -4.65 -7.87 13.90
C VAL A 238 -6.12 -7.63 13.58
N ASN A 239 -6.46 -6.38 13.24
CA ASN A 239 -7.76 -5.97 12.73
C ASN A 239 -7.66 -5.60 11.25
N LEU A 240 -8.20 -6.50 10.43
CA LEU A 240 -8.42 -6.30 9.00
C LEU A 240 -9.91 -6.39 8.66
N SER A 241 -10.78 -6.04 9.61
CA SER A 241 -12.21 -5.92 9.33
C SER A 241 -12.46 -4.93 8.19
N SER A 242 -13.52 -5.14 7.40
CA SER A 242 -13.96 -4.21 6.34
C SER A 242 -12.85 -3.74 5.40
N SER A 243 -11.92 -4.64 5.06
CA SER A 243 -10.70 -4.32 4.29
C SER A 243 -10.74 -4.84 2.85
N ASN A 244 -11.94 -5.21 2.37
CA ASN A 244 -12.16 -5.80 1.04
C ASN A 244 -11.24 -6.99 0.75
N LEU A 245 -10.91 -7.78 1.78
CA LEU A 245 -10.06 -8.96 1.60
C LEU A 245 -10.82 -10.00 0.77
N THR A 246 -10.13 -10.64 -0.17
CA THR A 246 -10.69 -11.68 -1.04
C THR A 246 -9.80 -12.93 -1.03
N GLY A 247 -10.31 -14.07 -1.47
CA GLY A 247 -9.56 -15.33 -1.49
C GLY A 247 -9.63 -16.07 -0.14
N LYS A 248 -8.60 -16.85 0.20
CA LYS A 248 -8.56 -17.67 1.43
C LYS A 248 -7.77 -16.95 2.53
N ILE A 249 -7.99 -17.34 3.79
CA ILE A 249 -7.16 -16.88 4.91
C ILE A 249 -5.69 -17.29 4.68
N ALA A 250 -4.78 -16.31 4.72
CA ALA A 250 -3.35 -16.47 4.54
C ALA A 250 -2.74 -17.43 5.58
N THR A 251 -1.91 -18.38 5.14
CA THR A 251 -1.19 -19.28 6.06
C THR A 251 -0.17 -18.55 6.93
N SER A 252 0.30 -17.37 6.51
CA SER A 252 1.25 -16.52 7.25
C SER A 252 0.72 -16.08 8.62
N PHE A 253 -0.60 -16.06 8.83
CA PHE A 253 -1.18 -15.84 10.17
C PHE A 253 -0.70 -16.85 11.20
N LEU A 254 -0.34 -18.08 10.79
CA LEU A 254 0.23 -19.10 11.69
C LEU A 254 1.56 -18.66 12.33
N ASN A 255 2.29 -17.74 11.70
CA ASN A 255 3.60 -17.28 12.18
C ASN A 255 3.49 -16.24 13.30
N LEU A 256 2.33 -15.62 13.49
CA LEU A 256 2.06 -14.66 14.57
C LEU A 256 1.83 -15.42 15.89
N LYS A 257 2.88 -15.98 16.49
CA LYS A 257 2.77 -16.90 17.64
C LYS A 257 2.23 -16.23 18.91
N THR A 258 2.37 -14.91 19.01
CA THR A 258 1.85 -14.10 20.12
C THR A 258 0.45 -13.56 19.87
N ILE A 259 -0.17 -13.86 18.73
CA ILE A 259 -1.50 -13.30 18.42
C ILE A 259 -2.54 -13.79 19.41
N GLU A 260 -3.33 -12.84 19.89
CA GLU A 260 -4.38 -13.04 20.87
C GLU A 260 -5.76 -12.74 20.26
N SER A 261 -5.81 -11.75 19.36
CA SER A 261 -7.03 -11.33 18.67
C SER A 261 -6.80 -11.22 17.17
N LEU A 262 -7.69 -11.84 16.39
CA LEU A 262 -7.70 -11.78 14.93
C LEU A 262 -9.11 -11.43 14.46
N ASP A 263 -9.26 -10.24 13.88
CA ASP A 263 -10.51 -9.75 13.31
C ASP A 263 -10.38 -9.62 11.79
N LEU A 264 -11.08 -10.49 11.07
CA LEU A 264 -11.22 -10.51 9.61
C LEU A 264 -12.68 -10.33 9.19
N SER A 265 -13.53 -9.78 10.06
CA SER A 265 -14.97 -9.63 9.81
C SER A 265 -15.30 -8.69 8.64
N TYR A 266 -16.50 -8.83 8.07
CA TYR A 266 -16.98 -8.01 6.95
C TYR A 266 -16.00 -7.92 5.78
N ASN A 267 -15.58 -9.07 5.26
CA ASN A 267 -14.73 -9.16 4.07
C ASN A 267 -15.35 -10.13 3.04
N ASP A 268 -14.68 -10.29 1.90
CA ASP A 268 -15.06 -11.23 0.85
C ASP A 268 -14.21 -12.51 0.87
N LEU A 269 -13.77 -12.95 2.06
CA LEU A 269 -12.98 -14.17 2.20
C LEU A 269 -13.83 -15.42 1.95
N THR A 270 -13.24 -16.41 1.29
CA THR A 270 -13.91 -17.60 0.74
C THR A 270 -13.15 -18.89 1.07
N GLY A 271 -13.80 -20.03 0.84
CA GLY A 271 -13.22 -21.35 1.06
C GLY A 271 -13.42 -21.86 2.49
N PRO A 272 -12.79 -23.00 2.84
CA PRO A 272 -12.90 -23.57 4.17
C PRO A 272 -12.04 -22.82 5.20
N LEU A 273 -12.48 -22.85 6.46
CA LEU A 273 -11.69 -22.37 7.58
C LEU A 273 -10.46 -23.28 7.78
N PRO A 274 -9.24 -22.73 7.80
CA PRO A 274 -8.04 -23.53 7.92
C PRO A 274 -7.79 -24.02 9.36
N GLU A 275 -7.37 -25.28 9.50
CA GLU A 275 -7.10 -25.92 10.79
C GLU A 275 -5.99 -25.22 11.60
N PHE A 276 -5.05 -24.55 10.92
CA PHE A 276 -3.94 -23.89 11.59
C PHE A 276 -4.38 -22.78 12.56
N LEU A 277 -5.59 -22.22 12.40
CA LEU A 277 -6.11 -21.21 13.32
C LEU A 277 -6.26 -21.76 14.75
N ALA A 278 -6.53 -23.06 14.91
CA ALA A 278 -6.56 -23.69 16.22
C ALA A 278 -5.16 -23.89 16.84
N GLN A 279 -4.11 -23.87 16.01
CA GLN A 279 -2.71 -24.07 16.43
C GLN A 279 -2.07 -22.80 16.97
N LEU A 280 -2.74 -21.66 16.89
CA LEU A 280 -2.29 -20.41 17.51
C LEU A 280 -2.44 -20.54 19.04
N PRO A 281 -1.34 -20.42 19.81
CA PRO A 281 -1.33 -20.82 21.21
C PRO A 281 -2.10 -19.85 22.12
N ASN A 282 -2.07 -18.56 21.79
CA ASN A 282 -2.63 -17.49 22.62
C ASN A 282 -3.93 -16.90 22.04
N LEU A 283 -4.41 -17.40 20.90
CA LEU A 283 -5.59 -16.86 20.23
C LEU A 283 -6.83 -17.11 21.08
N TYR A 284 -7.41 -16.03 21.60
CA TYR A 284 -8.64 -16.07 22.39
C TYR A 284 -9.81 -15.37 21.69
N THR A 285 -9.56 -14.50 20.71
CA THR A 285 -10.62 -13.88 19.90
C THR A 285 -10.37 -14.12 18.42
N LEU A 286 -11.34 -14.74 17.75
CA LEU A 286 -11.33 -14.95 16.30
C LEU A 286 -12.66 -14.50 15.72
N ASP A 287 -12.63 -13.35 15.04
CA ASP A 287 -13.81 -12.81 14.38
C ASP A 287 -13.73 -12.94 12.85
N LEU A 288 -14.68 -13.69 12.31
CA LEU A 288 -14.81 -14.06 10.91
C LEU A 288 -16.24 -13.80 10.38
N HIS A 289 -17.08 -13.06 11.13
CA HIS A 289 -18.46 -12.83 10.72
C HIS A 289 -18.56 -11.97 9.46
N GLY A 290 -19.65 -12.11 8.70
CA GLY A 290 -19.88 -11.31 7.48
C GLY A 290 -18.87 -11.61 6.36
N ASN A 291 -18.53 -12.89 6.15
CA ASN A 291 -17.65 -13.36 5.08
C ASN A 291 -18.38 -14.35 4.15
N LYS A 292 -17.65 -15.01 3.25
CA LYS A 292 -18.15 -16.01 2.29
C LYS A 292 -17.53 -17.39 2.53
N PHE A 293 -17.23 -17.72 3.79
CA PHE A 293 -16.67 -19.03 4.14
C PHE A 293 -17.67 -20.17 3.87
N THR A 294 -17.13 -21.32 3.50
CA THR A 294 -17.91 -22.52 3.12
C THR A 294 -17.35 -23.76 3.81
N GLY A 295 -18.22 -24.71 4.17
CA GLY A 295 -17.79 -25.99 4.76
C GLY A 295 -17.90 -26.00 6.29
N SER A 296 -17.39 -27.06 6.91
CA SER A 296 -17.44 -27.22 8.37
C SER A 296 -16.35 -26.43 9.08
N ILE A 297 -16.69 -25.93 10.27
CA ILE A 297 -15.70 -25.38 11.21
C ILE A 297 -14.80 -26.54 11.67
N PRO A 298 -13.45 -26.40 11.64
CA PRO A 298 -12.53 -27.39 12.20
C PRO A 298 -12.90 -27.80 13.63
N GLU A 299 -12.83 -29.10 13.94
CA GLU A 299 -13.24 -29.61 15.26
C GLU A 299 -12.43 -28.98 16.39
N ASP A 300 -11.13 -28.74 16.19
CA ASP A 300 -10.27 -28.12 17.19
C ASP A 300 -10.70 -26.67 17.50
N LEU A 301 -11.18 -25.91 16.51
CA LEU A 301 -11.74 -24.58 16.73
C LEU A 301 -13.08 -24.66 17.48
N LEU A 302 -13.92 -25.64 17.14
CA LEU A 302 -15.17 -25.89 17.86
C LEU A 302 -14.92 -26.30 19.31
N GLN A 303 -13.91 -27.13 19.57
CA GLN A 303 -13.53 -27.54 20.92
C GLN A 303 -13.06 -26.34 21.74
N LYS A 304 -12.14 -25.52 21.20
CA LYS A 304 -11.70 -24.27 21.85
C LYS A 304 -12.85 -23.28 22.09
N SER A 305 -13.83 -23.26 21.21
CA SER A 305 -15.03 -22.44 21.41
C SER A 305 -15.93 -22.99 22.51
N ARG A 306 -16.12 -24.31 22.59
CA ARG A 306 -16.95 -24.98 23.60
C ARG A 306 -16.34 -24.93 25.00
N ASP A 307 -15.02 -25.02 25.13
CA ASP A 307 -14.33 -24.95 26.42
C ASP A 307 -14.09 -23.51 26.92
N GLY A 308 -14.43 -22.51 26.11
CA GLY A 308 -14.35 -21.09 26.44
C GLY A 308 -12.96 -20.48 26.28
N THR A 309 -11.98 -21.22 25.73
CA THR A 309 -10.64 -20.69 25.44
C THR A 309 -10.59 -19.82 24.18
N LEU A 310 -11.60 -19.91 23.31
CA LEU A 310 -11.74 -19.11 22.09
C LEU A 310 -13.15 -18.52 21.94
N VAL A 311 -13.22 -17.19 21.85
CA VAL A 311 -14.40 -16.48 21.35
C VAL A 311 -14.38 -16.53 19.83
N LEU A 312 -15.25 -17.36 19.24
CA LEU A 312 -15.35 -17.58 17.80
C LEU A 312 -16.64 -16.96 17.23
N SER A 313 -16.48 -16.02 16.29
CA SER A 313 -17.60 -15.40 15.57
C SER A 313 -17.54 -15.78 14.08
N VAL A 314 -18.54 -16.54 13.60
CA VAL A 314 -18.62 -17.02 12.19
C VAL A 314 -20.00 -16.77 11.57
N ASN A 315 -20.82 -15.94 12.20
CA ASN A 315 -22.18 -15.65 11.75
C ASN A 315 -22.17 -14.92 10.40
N GLU A 316 -23.32 -14.86 9.72
CA GLU A 316 -23.47 -14.15 8.45
C GLU A 316 -22.54 -14.66 7.33
N ASN A 317 -22.13 -15.93 7.42
CA ASN A 317 -21.51 -16.68 6.34
C ASN A 317 -22.57 -17.54 5.62
N PRO A 318 -22.44 -17.82 4.31
CA PRO A 318 -23.43 -18.59 3.55
C PRO A 318 -23.62 -20.03 4.03
N ASP A 319 -22.60 -20.65 4.63
CA ASP A 319 -22.62 -22.06 5.08
C ASP A 319 -21.63 -22.34 6.24
N PRO A 320 -21.72 -21.68 7.41
CA PRO A 320 -20.94 -22.08 8.58
C PRO A 320 -21.57 -23.34 9.15
N CYS A 321 -21.18 -24.53 8.66
CA CYS A 321 -21.66 -25.78 9.24
C CYS A 321 -21.12 -25.90 10.68
N GLN A 322 -21.96 -25.56 11.67
CA GLN A 322 -21.64 -25.54 13.11
C GLN A 322 -21.66 -26.94 13.77
N SER A 323 -21.93 -28.02 13.02
CA SER A 323 -22.09 -29.36 13.58
C SER A 323 -21.16 -30.42 12.96
N VAL A 324 -20.70 -31.34 13.81
CA VAL A 324 -19.91 -32.54 13.47
C VAL A 324 -20.66 -33.50 12.52
N ALA A 325 -21.97 -33.31 12.35
CA ALA A 325 -22.84 -34.19 11.57
C ALA A 325 -22.73 -34.00 10.05
N CYS A 326 -21.78 -33.20 9.56
CA CYS A 326 -21.47 -33.08 8.14
C CYS A 326 -20.44 -34.11 7.67
N LYS A 327 -20.61 -35.39 8.02
CA LYS A 327 -20.15 -36.43 7.09
C LYS A 327 -21.10 -36.33 5.90
N ARG A 328 -20.59 -35.85 4.76
CA ARG A 328 -21.28 -35.98 3.46
C ARG A 328 -21.96 -37.34 3.43
N GLY A 329 -23.30 -37.36 3.51
CA GLY A 329 -24.03 -38.48 2.95
C GLY A 329 -23.47 -38.66 1.56
N LYS A 330 -22.92 -39.84 1.26
CA LYS A 330 -22.44 -40.18 -0.08
C LYS A 330 -23.46 -39.59 -1.04
N LYS A 331 -23.03 -38.70 -1.95
CA LYS A 331 -23.89 -38.30 -3.06
C LYS A 331 -24.43 -39.62 -3.60
N LYS A 332 -25.73 -39.84 -3.52
CA LYS A 332 -26.34 -40.84 -4.39
C LYS A 332 -26.09 -40.25 -5.77
N GLU A 333 -25.04 -40.73 -6.43
CA GLU A 333 -24.93 -40.60 -7.87
C GLU A 333 -26.25 -41.12 -8.41
N PHE A 334 -27.10 -40.19 -8.85
CA PHE A 334 -28.23 -40.54 -9.66
C PHE A 334 -27.63 -40.90 -11.02
N VAL A 335 -27.22 -42.16 -11.16
CA VAL A 335 -26.97 -42.74 -12.47
C VAL A 335 -28.33 -42.78 -13.15
N ILE A 336 -28.62 -41.78 -13.97
CA ILE A 336 -29.71 -41.87 -14.92
C ILE A 336 -29.34 -43.06 -15.83
N PRO A 337 -30.14 -44.14 -15.90
CA PRO A 337 -29.81 -45.24 -16.77
C PRO A 337 -30.01 -44.76 -18.22
N VAL A 338 -28.90 -44.47 -18.90
CA VAL A 338 -28.82 -44.15 -20.34
C VAL A 338 -29.35 -45.32 -21.22
N VAL A 339 -29.72 -46.45 -20.62
CA VAL A 339 -30.27 -47.64 -21.26
C VAL A 339 -31.70 -47.45 -21.78
N ALA A 340 -32.51 -46.55 -21.17
CA ALA A 340 -33.88 -46.31 -21.65
C ALA A 340 -33.93 -45.48 -22.95
N SER A 341 -32.94 -44.60 -23.17
CA SER A 341 -32.87 -43.78 -24.39
C SER A 341 -32.32 -44.58 -25.59
N SER A 342 -31.32 -45.44 -25.33
CA SER A 342 -30.70 -46.26 -26.36
C SER A 342 -31.61 -47.37 -26.88
N THR A 343 -32.42 -48.00 -26.02
CA THR A 343 -33.39 -49.02 -26.45
C THR A 343 -34.52 -48.44 -27.31
N ALA A 344 -35.05 -47.26 -26.96
CA ALA A 344 -36.06 -46.58 -27.76
C ALA A 344 -35.53 -46.15 -29.14
N ALA A 345 -34.29 -45.63 -29.19
CA ALA A 345 -33.64 -45.23 -30.45
C ALA A 345 -33.37 -46.42 -31.37
N VAL A 346 -32.92 -47.57 -30.83
CA VAL A 346 -32.71 -48.79 -31.61
C VAL A 346 -34.03 -49.35 -32.16
N LEU A 347 -35.11 -49.34 -31.37
CA LEU A 347 -36.43 -49.77 -31.85
C LEU A 347 -36.99 -48.84 -32.95
N LEU A 348 -36.78 -47.53 -32.84
CA LEU A 348 -37.13 -46.57 -33.89
C LEU A 348 -36.34 -46.81 -35.18
N LEU A 349 -35.03 -47.06 -35.09
CA LEU A 349 -34.20 -47.37 -36.25
C LEU A 349 -34.59 -48.69 -36.92
N LEU A 350 -34.91 -49.73 -36.15
CA LEU A 350 -35.42 -51.00 -36.69
C LEU A 350 -36.79 -50.83 -37.36
N PHE A 351 -37.66 -49.98 -36.82
CA PHE A 351 -38.94 -49.68 -37.45
C PHE A 351 -38.76 -48.93 -38.78
N ILE A 352 -37.84 -47.96 -38.84
CA ILE A 352 -37.50 -47.24 -40.09
C ILE A 352 -36.89 -48.21 -41.11
N PHE A 353 -35.97 -49.08 -40.70
CA PHE A 353 -35.37 -50.09 -41.58
C PHE A 353 -36.39 -51.08 -42.13
N SER A 354 -37.32 -51.57 -41.29
CA SER A 354 -38.38 -52.48 -41.75
C SER A 354 -39.32 -51.80 -42.74
N ARG A 355 -39.68 -50.53 -42.52
CA ARG A 355 -40.45 -49.72 -43.49
C ARG A 355 -39.71 -49.52 -44.81
N LEU A 356 -38.41 -49.22 -44.76
CA LEU A 356 -37.57 -49.09 -45.96
C LEU A 356 -37.39 -50.42 -46.70
N ALA A 357 -37.25 -51.53 -45.98
CA ALA A 357 -37.17 -52.87 -46.56
C ALA A 357 -38.49 -53.24 -47.26
N ILE A 358 -39.64 -53.00 -46.62
CA ILE A 358 -40.97 -53.21 -47.24
C ILE A 358 -41.15 -52.30 -48.46
N TYR A 359 -40.70 -51.04 -48.38
CA TYR A 359 -40.74 -50.12 -49.52
C TYR A 359 -39.87 -50.61 -50.69
N LYS A 360 -38.64 -51.09 -50.42
CA LYS A 360 -37.78 -51.72 -51.43
C LYS A 360 -38.37 -53.02 -51.97
N GLN A 361 -39.02 -53.84 -51.14
CA GLN A 361 -39.66 -55.09 -51.59
C GLN A 361 -40.86 -54.80 -52.50
N LYS A 362 -41.69 -53.79 -52.18
CA LYS A 362 -42.77 -53.32 -53.05
C LYS A 362 -42.25 -52.70 -54.36
N ARG A 363 -41.12 -51.97 -54.30
CA ARG A 363 -40.49 -51.39 -55.50
C ARG A 363 -39.80 -52.44 -56.38
N ASN A 364 -39.20 -53.47 -55.79
CA ASN A 364 -38.58 -54.59 -56.51
C ASN A 364 -39.61 -55.64 -56.99
N GLY A 365 -40.80 -55.69 -56.38
CA GLY A 365 -41.96 -56.42 -56.91
C GLY A 365 -42.62 -55.75 -58.12
N ALA A 366 -42.30 -54.48 -58.39
CA ALA A 366 -42.80 -53.72 -59.54
C ALA A 366 -41.84 -53.70 -60.75
N GLN A 367 -40.68 -54.37 -60.69
CA GLN A 367 -39.68 -54.39 -61.78
C GLN A 367 -39.16 -55.80 -62.15
N ARG A 368 -39.83 -56.89 -61.75
CA ARG A 368 -39.40 -58.26 -62.10
C ARG A 368 -40.52 -59.06 -62.80
N HIS A 369 -40.94 -58.55 -63.95
CA HIS A 369 -41.64 -59.32 -64.97
C HIS A 369 -40.87 -59.22 -66.30
N GLU A 370 -39.59 -59.63 -66.33
CA GLU A 370 -38.96 -60.06 -67.57
C GLU A 370 -37.76 -61.01 -67.35
N LYS A 371 -37.93 -62.24 -67.87
CA LYS A 371 -37.03 -63.30 -68.36
C LYS A 371 -35.54 -63.27 -67.96
N VAL A 372 -34.97 -64.29 -67.28
CA VAL A 372 -34.65 -65.70 -67.69
C VAL A 372 -33.39 -65.81 -68.56
N VAL A 373 -32.35 -66.43 -67.96
CA VAL A 373 -31.23 -67.23 -68.55
C VAL A 373 -30.23 -66.45 -69.43
N GLY A 374 -28.91 -66.57 -69.35
CA GLY A 374 -27.96 -67.41 -68.60
C GLY A 374 -26.59 -67.35 -69.32
N VAL A 375 -25.53 -67.77 -68.60
CA VAL A 375 -24.27 -68.38 -69.09
C VAL A 375 -23.07 -67.49 -69.51
N ASP A 376 -21.98 -67.73 -68.76
CA ASP A 376 -20.52 -67.73 -69.00
C ASP A 376 -19.72 -66.58 -69.65
N GLY A 377 -18.52 -66.40 -69.09
CA GLY A 377 -17.30 -66.16 -69.90
C GLY A 377 -16.31 -65.12 -69.40
N ASP A 378 -15.36 -65.56 -68.57
CA ASP A 378 -13.91 -65.27 -68.53
C ASP A 378 -13.25 -63.87 -68.71
N TYR A 379 -12.07 -63.79 -68.07
CA TYR A 379 -10.86 -62.97 -68.30
C TYR A 379 -10.59 -61.66 -67.51
N VAL A 380 -9.75 -61.81 -66.47
CA VAL A 380 -8.47 -61.13 -66.13
C VAL A 380 -8.11 -59.76 -66.78
N ARG A 381 -7.88 -58.72 -65.94
CA ARG A 381 -6.63 -57.89 -65.83
C ARG A 381 -6.83 -56.72 -64.83
N VAL A 382 -6.05 -56.65 -63.74
CA VAL A 382 -4.82 -55.84 -63.52
C VAL A 382 -5.06 -54.35 -63.18
N SER A 383 -4.79 -54.04 -61.90
CA SER A 383 -3.98 -52.95 -61.31
C SER A 383 -4.34 -51.47 -61.56
N ILE A 384 -4.29 -50.66 -60.51
CA ILE A 384 -3.25 -49.63 -60.23
C ILE A 384 -3.72 -48.70 -59.09
N ASP A 385 -2.93 -48.64 -58.02
CA ASP A 385 -2.88 -47.54 -57.03
C ASP A 385 -2.19 -46.30 -57.64
N PRO A 386 -2.46 -45.09 -57.13
CA PRO A 386 -1.38 -44.37 -56.44
C PRO A 386 -1.90 -43.59 -55.20
N ILE A 387 -1.26 -43.67 -54.03
CA ILE A 387 -0.09 -42.85 -53.60
C ILE A 387 -0.29 -41.34 -53.86
N ASN A 388 -0.40 -40.50 -52.82
CA ASN A 388 0.74 -39.74 -52.24
C ASN A 388 0.32 -38.64 -51.25
N ARG A 389 1.17 -38.47 -50.20
CA ARG A 389 1.75 -37.22 -49.63
C ARG A 389 0.82 -36.05 -49.22
N SER A 390 1.11 -35.19 -48.25
CA SER A 390 2.08 -35.03 -47.14
C SER A 390 1.93 -33.57 -46.65
N MET A 391 2.53 -33.28 -45.48
CA MET A 391 2.89 -31.94 -44.93
C MET A 391 1.79 -31.18 -44.19
N LEU A 392 1.91 -30.94 -42.87
CA LEU A 392 2.85 -30.07 -42.12
C LEU A 392 2.57 -28.57 -42.28
N CYS A 393 2.15 -27.95 -41.17
CA CYS A 393 2.61 -26.66 -40.63
C CYS A 393 1.80 -26.40 -39.33
N SER A 394 2.46 -26.29 -38.18
CA SER A 394 2.98 -25.05 -37.56
C SER A 394 1.91 -24.34 -36.76
#